data_AF-A0A2T6IWA8-F1
#
_entry.id   AF-A0A2T6IWA8-F1
#
_cell.length_a   1.000
_cell.length_b   1.000
_cell.length_c   1.000
_cell.angle_alpha   90.00
_cell.angle_beta   90.00
_cell.angle_gamma   90.00
#
_symmetry.space_group_name_H-M   'P 1'
#
loop_
_entity.id
_entity.type
_entity.pdbx_description
1 polymer ?
#
loop_
_entity_poly.entity_id
_entity_poly.type
_entity_poly.pdbx_seq_one_letter_code
_entity_poly.pdbx_strand_id
1 'polypeptide(L)'
;VPLGTIVRKRVATGRLSPEGRRYKQSLFWFQFLFNKQSLAVAAGGRGGLAPSSFKKKDGRLPEPGERTFLELELRLLNDVALVGAPNSGKTSFAAAVT
;
A
#
# COMPACT_ATOMS: atom_id res chain seq x y z
N VAL A 1 7.08 2.66 6.58
CA VAL A 1 6.08 3.72 6.32
C VAL A 1 5.96 4.60 7.56
N PRO A 2 5.52 5.86 7.45
CA PRO A 2 5.29 6.71 8.62
C PRO A 2 4.29 6.08 9.61
N LEU A 3 4.42 6.41 10.90
CA LEU A 3 3.42 6.01 11.90
C LEU A 3 2.07 6.64 11.57
N GLY A 4 1.00 5.91 11.85
CA GLY A 4 -0.37 6.29 11.48
C GLY A 4 -0.77 5.94 10.05
N THR A 5 0.14 5.46 9.20
CA THR A 5 -0.18 5.00 7.83
C THR A 5 -1.20 3.86 7.87
N ILE A 6 -2.31 4.04 7.15
CA ILE A 6 -3.33 3.03 6.91
C ILE A 6 -3.04 2.37 5.57
N VAL A 7 -3.09 1.04 5.55
CA VAL A 7 -3.01 0.20 4.35
C VAL A 7 -4.42 -0.29 4.03
N ARG A 8 -4.86 -0.05 2.81
CA ARG A 8 -6.10 -0.59 2.24
C ARG A 8 -5.79 -1.53 1.09
N LYS A 9 -6.53 -2.63 0.99
CA LYS A 9 -6.45 -3.55 -0.15
C LYS A 9 -7.51 -3.19 -1.18
N ARG A 10 -7.12 -3.02 -2.44
CA ARG A 10 -8.09 -2.82 -3.54
C ARG A 10 -8.62 -4.18 -3.99
N VAL A 11 -9.90 -4.43 -3.73
CA VAL A 11 -10.59 -5.68 -4.08
C VAL A 11 -11.65 -5.41 -5.13
N ALA A 12 -11.74 -6.26 -6.15
CA ALA A 12 -12.79 -6.15 -7.15
C ALA A 12 -14.13 -6.61 -6.56
N THR A 13 -15.16 -5.77 -6.66
CA THR A 13 -16.46 -6.02 -6.00
C THR A 13 -17.38 -6.95 -6.81
N GLY A 14 -16.93 -7.44 -7.98
CA GLY A 14 -17.74 -8.22 -8.92
C GLY A 14 -18.78 -7.41 -9.72
N ARG A 15 -19.00 -6.15 -9.38
CA ARG A 15 -19.93 -5.23 -10.06
C ARG A 15 -19.24 -4.44 -11.18
N LEU A 16 -19.97 -4.14 -12.24
CA LEU A 16 -19.52 -3.31 -13.37
C LEU A 16 -20.19 -1.93 -13.32
N SER A 17 -19.46 -0.88 -13.68
CA SER A 17 -20.01 0.44 -13.93
C SER A 17 -20.82 0.46 -15.22
N PRO A 18 -21.68 1.47 -15.43
CA PRO A 18 -22.39 1.66 -16.70
C PRO A 18 -21.47 1.74 -17.93
N GLU A 19 -20.20 2.14 -17.71
CA GLU A 19 -19.14 2.25 -18.73
C GLU A 19 -18.33 0.96 -18.90
N GLY A 20 -18.72 -0.14 -18.24
CA GLY A 20 -18.04 -1.44 -18.31
C GLY A 20 -16.79 -1.57 -17.43
N ARG A 21 -16.50 -0.59 -16.55
CA ARG A 21 -15.35 -0.66 -15.63
C ARG A 21 -15.70 -1.46 -14.39
N ARG A 22 -14.85 -2.40 -13.98
CA ARG A 22 -15.04 -3.14 -12.72
C ARG A 22 -14.92 -2.19 -11.53
N TYR A 23 -15.94 -2.15 -10.68
CA TYR A 23 -15.85 -1.45 -9.40
C TYR A 23 -14.77 -2.11 -8.54
N LYS A 24 -13.92 -1.28 -7.95
CA LYS A 24 -12.92 -1.67 -6.98
C LYS A 24 -13.25 -1.00 -5.66
N GLN A 25 -13.24 -1.77 -4.58
CA GLN A 25 -13.45 -1.26 -3.23
C GLN A 25 -12.12 -1.28 -2.48
N SER A 26 -11.85 -0.21 -1.74
CA SER A 26 -10.66 -0.10 -0.88
C SER A 26 -11.02 -0.50 0.54
N LEU A 27 -10.71 -1.75 0.88
CA LEU A 27 -10.99 -2.32 2.19
C LEU A 27 -9.84 -2.01 3.15
N PHE A 28 -10.15 -1.55 4.36
CA PHE A 28 -9.16 -1.43 5.42
C PHE A 28 -8.48 -2.78 5.65
N TRP A 29 -7.15 -2.77 5.67
CA TRP A 29 -6.37 -3.99 5.90
C TRP A 29 -5.53 -3.87 7.17
N PHE A 30 -4.78 -2.78 7.33
CA PHE A 30 -3.88 -2.63 8.47
C PHE A 30 -3.59 -1.15 8.76
N GLN A 31 -3.18 -0.84 9.99
CA GLN A 31 -2.64 0.48 10.34
C GLN A 31 -1.36 0.32 11.15
N PHE A 32 -0.32 1.06 10.76
CA PHE A 32 0.93 1.11 11.50
C PHE A 32 0.79 2.05 12.69
N LEU A 33 0.79 1.50 13.90
CA LEU A 33 0.62 2.26 15.14
C LEU A 33 1.92 2.39 15.94
N PHE A 34 2.85 1.45 15.74
CA PHE A 34 4.10 1.39 16.48
C PHE A 34 5.29 1.31 15.54
N ASN A 35 6.44 1.79 16.03
CA ASN A 35 7.67 1.76 15.26
C ASN A 35 8.14 0.32 15.03
N LYS A 36 8.84 0.07 13.92
CA LYS A 36 9.33 -1.25 13.49
C LYS A 36 8.26 -2.32 13.21
N GLN A 37 6.98 -1.96 13.17
CA GLN A 37 5.95 -2.86 12.65
C GLN A 37 6.19 -3.15 11.16
N SER A 38 5.90 -4.38 10.75
CA SER A 38 5.99 -4.83 9.37
C SER A 38 4.74 -5.63 8.99
N LEU A 39 4.36 -5.55 7.72
CA LEU A 39 3.24 -6.26 7.14
C LEU A 39 3.69 -6.91 5.84
N ALA A 40 3.58 -8.24 5.75
CA ALA A 40 3.79 -8.96 4.49
C ALA A 40 2.57 -8.73 3.58
N VAL A 41 2.77 -7.92 2.54
CA VAL A 41 1.67 -7.52 1.63
C VAL A 41 1.54 -8.38 0.38
N ALA A 42 2.60 -9.10 0.01
CA ALA A 42 2.63 -10.04 -1.10
C ALA A 42 3.69 -11.11 -0.82
N ALA A 43 3.33 -12.39 -1.00
CA ALA A 43 4.28 -13.49 -0.88
C ALA A 43 5.18 -13.60 -2.13
N GLY A 44 6.44 -13.98 -1.90
CA GLY A 44 7.35 -14.35 -2.98
C GLY A 44 6.93 -15.65 -3.67
N GLY A 45 7.33 -15.81 -4.93
CA GLY A 45 7.11 -17.04 -5.69
C GLY A 45 7.97 -18.19 -5.19
N ARG A 46 7.57 -19.43 -5.49
CA ARG A 46 8.40 -20.60 -5.16
C ARG A 46 9.46 -20.82 -6.24
N GLY A 47 10.71 -21.03 -5.83
CA GLY A 47 11.81 -21.32 -6.75
C GLY A 47 11.60 -22.62 -7.52
N GLY A 48 12.11 -22.66 -8.75
CA GLY A 48 12.12 -23.89 -9.54
C GLY A 48 13.16 -24.87 -9.02
N LEU A 49 12.90 -26.17 -9.18
CA LEU A 49 13.86 -27.22 -8.87
C LEU A 49 14.57 -27.63 -10.16
N ALA A 50 15.89 -27.47 -10.19
CA ALA A 50 16.69 -28.00 -11.28
C ALA A 50 16.61 -29.54 -11.28
N PRO A 51 16.58 -30.20 -12.45
CA PRO A 51 16.65 -31.65 -12.51
C PRO A 51 17.92 -32.14 -11.82
N SER A 52 17.80 -33.09 -10.89
CA SER A 52 18.99 -33.75 -10.33
C SER A 52 19.64 -34.58 -11.43
N SER A 53 20.97 -34.56 -11.53
CA SER A 53 21.74 -35.27 -12.58
C SER A 53 21.47 -36.78 -12.69
N PHE A 54 20.80 -37.39 -11.70
CA PHE A 54 20.64 -38.85 -11.58
C PHE A 54 19.19 -39.35 -11.51
N LYS A 55 18.17 -38.48 -11.50
CA LYS A 55 16.75 -38.90 -11.53
C LYS A 55 16.04 -38.36 -12.76
N LYS A 56 15.12 -39.18 -13.31
CA LYS A 56 14.19 -38.77 -14.40
C LYS A 56 13.62 -37.38 -14.09
N LYS A 57 13.42 -36.57 -15.14
CA LYS A 57 13.06 -35.14 -15.10
C LYS A 57 11.87 -34.83 -14.14
N ASP A 58 12.17 -34.63 -12.86
CA ASP A 58 11.25 -34.12 -11.84
C ASP A 58 11.47 -32.61 -11.63
N GLY A 59 11.82 -31.88 -12.70
CA GLY A 59 12.05 -30.44 -12.63
C GLY A 59 10.75 -29.68 -12.41
N ARG A 60 10.59 -29.00 -11.26
CA ARG A 60 9.48 -28.09 -11.01
C ARG A 60 9.82 -26.71 -11.55
N LEU A 61 8.93 -26.13 -12.35
CA LEU A 61 9.05 -24.74 -12.79
C LEU A 61 8.81 -23.76 -11.62
N PRO A 62 9.48 -22.60 -11.61
CA PRO A 62 9.23 -21.59 -10.59
C PRO A 62 7.78 -21.10 -10.63
N GLU A 63 7.20 -20.89 -9.46
CA GLU A 63 5.88 -20.29 -9.33
C GLU A 63 6.01 -18.77 -9.19
N PRO A 64 5.18 -17.98 -9.89
CA PRO A 64 5.23 -16.52 -9.77
C PRO A 64 4.80 -16.10 -8.36
N GLY A 65 5.39 -15.00 -7.87
CA GLY A 65 4.99 -14.38 -6.61
C GLY A 65 3.63 -13.68 -6.71
N GLU A 66 3.05 -13.41 -5.56
CA GLU A 66 1.80 -12.67 -5.46
C GLU A 66 1.98 -11.22 -5.93
N ARG A 67 0.95 -10.67 -6.57
CA ARG A 67 0.88 -9.25 -6.93
C ARG A 67 -0.41 -8.68 -6.38
N THR A 68 -0.32 -7.56 -5.67
CA THR A 68 -1.48 -6.90 -5.08
C THR A 68 -1.41 -5.40 -5.32
N PHE A 69 -2.57 -4.76 -5.40
CA PHE A 69 -2.69 -3.30 -5.40
C PHE A 69 -3.08 -2.82 -4.01
N LEU A 70 -2.24 -1.97 -3.44
CA LEU A 70 -2.47 -1.32 -2.16
C LEU A 70 -2.81 0.14 -2.37
N GLU A 71 -3.58 0.67 -1.44
CA GLU A 71 -3.77 2.10 -1.25
C GLU A 71 -3.23 2.45 0.14
N LEU A 72 -2.28 3.38 0.17
CA LEU A 72 -1.62 3.84 1.39
C LEU A 72 -2.16 5.23 1.72
N GLU A 73 -2.77 5.35 2.89
CA GLU A 73 -3.39 6.58 3.37
C GLU A 73 -2.64 7.03 4.62
N LEU A 74 -2.00 8.20 4.57
CA LEU A 74 -1.36 8.78 5.75
C LEU A 74 -2.35 9.71 6.44
N ARG A 75 -2.72 9.40 7.70
CA ARG A 75 -3.45 10.35 8.53
C ARG A 75 -2.46 11.41 9.00
N LEU A 76 -2.56 12.60 8.41
CA LEU A 76 -1.73 13.74 8.80
C LEU A 76 -2.28 14.35 10.09
N LEU A 77 -1.37 14.61 11.02
CA LEU A 77 -1.56 15.56 12.11
C LEU A 77 -0.67 16.77 11.80
N ASN A 78 -1.09 17.95 12.24
CA ASN A 78 -0.27 19.14 12.08
C ASN A 78 0.86 19.10 13.11
N ASP A 79 2.10 19.00 12.64
CA ASP A 79 3.28 19.03 13.50
C ASP A 79 3.53 20.44 14.08
N VAL A 80 3.11 21.50 13.35
CA VAL A 80 3.33 22.90 13.73
C VAL A 80 2.05 23.70 13.53
N ALA A 81 1.79 24.64 14.44
CA ALA A 81 0.70 25.60 14.34
C ALA A 81 1.22 27.05 14.26
N LEU A 82 0.70 27.83 13.32
CA LEU A 82 0.99 29.27 13.20
C LEU A 82 0.00 30.08 14.04
N VAL A 83 0.49 30.90 14.98
CA VAL A 83 -0.33 31.72 15.88
C VAL A 83 -0.08 33.21 15.65
N GLY A 84 -1.12 34.04 15.72
CA GLY A 84 -0.99 35.51 15.66
C GLY A 84 -2.34 36.23 15.42
N ALA A 85 -2.31 37.56 15.31
CA ALA A 85 -3.50 38.39 15.06
C ALA A 85 -4.21 38.10 13.71
N PRO A 86 -5.51 38.42 13.54
CA PRO A 86 -6.17 38.35 12.23
C PRO A 86 -5.35 39.08 11.16
N ASN A 87 -5.32 38.54 9.93
CA ASN A 87 -4.58 39.11 8.79
C ASN A 87 -3.06 39.20 8.94
N SER A 88 -2.42 38.52 9.90
CA SER A 88 -0.95 38.53 10.05
C SER A 88 -0.18 37.74 8.98
N GLY A 89 -0.81 37.39 7.85
CA GLY A 89 -0.17 36.64 6.77
C GLY A 89 0.06 35.13 7.02
N LYS A 90 -0.54 34.54 8.06
CA LYS A 90 -0.37 33.11 8.41
C LYS A 90 -0.67 32.15 7.24
N THR A 91 -1.78 32.37 6.55
CA THR A 91 -2.20 31.54 5.41
C THR A 91 -1.27 31.73 4.21
N SER A 92 -0.90 32.98 3.90
CA SER A 92 0.03 33.30 2.82
C SER A 92 1.40 32.68 3.04
N PHE A 93 1.90 32.69 4.28
CA PHE A 93 3.17 32.06 4.63
C PHE A 93 3.09 30.53 4.45
N ALA A 94 2.06 29.88 5.01
CA ALA A 94 1.88 28.43 4.88
C ALA A 94 1.81 27.99 3.41
N ALA A 95 1.11 28.76 2.55
CA ALA A 95 1.02 28.51 1.13
C ALA A 95 2.33 28.72 0.36
N ALA A 96 3.23 29.59 0.85
CA ALA A 96 4.52 29.82 0.21
C ALA A 96 5.56 28.72 0.50
N VAL A 97 5.40 28.01 1.62
CA VAL A 97 6.35 26.97 2.08
C VAL A 97 5.87 25.53 1.83
N THR A 98 4.64 25.35 1.34
CA THR A 98 4.05 24.04 0.99
C THR A 98 4.03 23.87 -0.52
#